data_AF-A0AAP0B2Y8-F1
#
_entry.id   AF-A0AAP0B2Y8-F1
#
_cell.length_a   1.000
_cell.length_b   1.000
_cell.length_c   1.000
_cell.angle_alpha   90.00
_cell.angle_beta   90.00
_cell.angle_gamma   90.00
#
_symmetry.space_group_name_H-M   'P 1'
#
loop_
_entity.id
_entity.type
_entity.pdbx_description
1 polymer ?
#
loop_
_entity_poly.entity_id
_entity_poly.type
_entity_poly.pdbx_seq_one_letter_code
_entity_poly.pdbx_strand_id
1 'polypeptide(L)'
;MCCPGLHHAGVLLDEYPIPKCSKRPIWEPHLASGRSFSREEGSKLLASRFRSDFLYISQWPGCVHAETRRKYLLFRGVFKDFKQSFVWQAVTDAKKSRIEAKCAFCDSKETWDLHSAFCLRRGLDFHQGEPVVRAFVCENGHVSGAWIEKPMYM
;
A
#
# COMPACT_ATOMS: atom_id res chain seq x y z
N MET A 1 1.55 -12.92 3.03
CA MET A 1 1.17 -12.25 4.28
C MET A 1 0.57 -10.86 3.93
N CYS A 2 -0.71 -10.58 4.24
CA CYS A 2 -1.50 -9.39 3.83
C CYS A 2 -1.21 -8.24 4.80
N CYS A 3 -0.96 -8.58 6.07
CA CYS A 3 -0.90 -7.61 7.16
C CYS A 3 0.39 -6.77 7.31
N PRO A 4 1.43 -6.85 6.45
CA PRO A 4 2.43 -5.78 6.40
C PRO A 4 1.91 -4.52 5.68
N GLY A 5 0.92 -4.64 4.79
CA GLY A 5 0.28 -3.47 4.16
C GLY A 5 -0.42 -2.54 5.18
N LEU A 6 -0.98 -3.11 6.25
CA LEU A 6 -1.53 -2.38 7.40
C LEU A 6 -0.44 -1.74 8.27
N HIS A 7 0.66 -2.47 8.51
CA HIS A 7 1.83 -1.92 9.20
C HIS A 7 2.39 -0.70 8.46
N HIS A 8 2.49 -0.77 7.12
CA HIS A 8 2.94 0.34 6.31
C HIS A 8 1.94 1.51 6.28
N ALA A 9 0.63 1.23 6.35
CA ALA A 9 -0.41 2.26 6.38
C ALA A 9 -0.55 2.99 7.74
N GLY A 10 0.35 2.73 8.71
CA GLY A 10 0.39 3.44 10.00
C GLY A 10 -0.66 3.01 11.02
N VAL A 11 -1.40 1.92 10.74
CA VAL A 11 -2.54 1.50 11.57
C VAL A 11 -2.10 0.86 12.89
N LEU A 12 -0.84 0.42 13.00
CA LEU A 12 -0.31 -0.21 14.22
C LEU A 12 0.42 0.74 15.18
N LEU A 13 0.54 2.04 14.88
CA LEU A 13 1.39 2.93 15.69
C LEU A 13 0.67 3.99 16.53
N ASP A 14 -0.63 4.28 16.30
CA ASP A 14 -1.30 5.38 17.03
C ASP A 14 -2.33 4.97 18.10
N GLU A 15 -2.60 3.69 18.34
CA GLU A 15 -3.42 3.26 19.50
C GLU A 15 -2.89 1.96 20.13
N TYR A 16 -1.79 2.06 20.88
CA TYR A 16 -1.48 1.07 21.91
C TYR A 16 -1.28 1.73 23.28
N PRO A 17 -2.35 1.85 24.10
CA PRO A 17 -2.16 1.72 25.52
C PRO A 17 -1.75 0.27 25.84
N ILE A 18 -0.73 0.17 26.69
CA ILE A 18 -0.12 -1.03 27.27
C ILE A 18 -1.16 -2.14 27.56
N PRO A 19 -0.87 -3.42 27.24
CA PRO A 19 -1.86 -4.47 27.13
C PRO A 19 -2.42 -4.88 28.50
N LYS A 20 -3.74 -4.75 28.67
CA LYS A 20 -4.52 -5.60 29.57
C LYS A 20 -5.71 -6.21 28.82
N CYS A 21 -5.51 -7.48 28.49
CA CYS A 21 -6.54 -8.52 28.35
C CYS A 21 -7.64 -8.32 27.29
N SER A 22 -7.49 -8.97 26.13
CA SER A 22 -8.59 -9.67 25.46
C SER A 22 -8.01 -10.59 24.38
N LYS A 23 -8.15 -11.90 24.60
CA LYS A 23 -7.70 -13.00 23.74
C LYS A 23 -8.52 -13.07 22.45
N ARG A 24 -8.22 -12.23 21.45
CA ARG A 24 -8.52 -12.52 20.04
C ARG A 24 -7.18 -12.64 19.32
N PRO A 25 -6.91 -13.75 18.61
CA PRO A 25 -5.60 -13.96 18.01
C PRO A 25 -5.31 -12.81 17.04
N ILE A 26 -4.12 -12.26 17.23
CA ILE A 26 -3.49 -11.22 16.43
C ILE A 26 -3.52 -11.68 14.97
N TRP A 27 -4.47 -11.13 14.20
CA TRP A 27 -4.58 -11.11 12.74
C TRP A 27 -3.62 -12.06 12.03
N GLU A 28 -4.05 -13.30 11.79
CA GLU A 28 -3.23 -14.26 11.06
C GLU A 28 -2.85 -13.69 9.69
N PRO A 29 -1.55 -13.66 9.36
CA PRO A 29 -1.08 -13.06 8.13
C PRO A 29 -1.47 -13.91 6.92
N HIS A 30 -2.61 -13.61 6.31
CA HIS A 30 -3.11 -14.31 5.11
C HIS A 30 -2.49 -13.74 3.82
N LEU A 31 -2.89 -14.13 2.62
CA LEU A 31 -2.55 -13.37 1.40
C LEU A 31 -3.82 -12.68 0.92
N ALA A 32 -3.70 -11.46 0.41
CA ALA A 32 -4.81 -10.80 -0.30
C ALA A 32 -5.41 -11.79 -1.32
N SER A 33 -6.68 -12.14 -1.15
CA SER A 33 -7.44 -13.01 -2.02
C SER A 33 -7.71 -12.30 -3.34
N GLY A 34 -6.79 -12.47 -4.29
CA GLY A 34 -6.96 -12.02 -5.68
C GLY A 34 -6.09 -12.88 -6.56
N ARG A 35 -6.69 -13.76 -7.37
CA ARG A 35 -5.95 -14.72 -8.22
C ARG A 35 -5.35 -14.07 -9.46
N SER A 36 -5.94 -12.99 -9.94
CA SER A 36 -5.56 -12.28 -11.16
C SER A 36 -5.01 -10.90 -10.86
N PHE A 37 -4.05 -10.48 -11.67
CA PHE A 37 -3.51 -9.13 -11.66
C PHE A 37 -3.91 -8.40 -12.95
N SER A 38 -4.26 -7.12 -12.84
CA SER A 38 -4.60 -6.24 -13.95
C SER A 38 -3.61 -5.10 -14.07
N ARG A 39 -3.16 -4.85 -15.29
CA ARG A 39 -2.34 -3.68 -15.63
C ARG A 39 -3.16 -2.40 -15.64
N GLU A 40 -4.43 -2.51 -16.05
CA GLU A 40 -5.37 -1.40 -16.15
C GLU A 40 -5.61 -0.79 -14.77
N GLU A 41 -5.81 -1.60 -13.74
CA GLU A 41 -5.91 -1.14 -12.35
C GLU A 41 -4.61 -0.50 -11.86
N GLY A 42 -3.44 -1.06 -12.20
CA GLY A 42 -2.15 -0.44 -11.90
C GLY A 42 -1.96 0.93 -12.56
N SER A 43 -2.37 1.08 -13.82
CA SER A 43 -2.27 2.35 -14.55
C SER A 43 -3.20 3.44 -14.00
N LYS A 44 -4.33 3.04 -13.38
CA LYS A 44 -5.22 3.98 -12.67
C LYS A 44 -4.56 4.54 -11.40
N LEU A 45 -3.80 3.71 -10.68
CA LEU A 45 -3.10 4.09 -9.45
C LEU A 45 -1.96 5.09 -9.70
N LEU A 46 -1.24 4.94 -10.80
CA LEU A 46 -0.05 5.74 -11.09
C LEU A 46 -0.36 7.14 -11.66
N ALA A 47 0.47 8.11 -11.28
CA ALA A 47 0.44 9.45 -11.86
C ALA A 47 0.68 9.40 -13.37
N SER A 48 0.19 10.41 -14.11
CA SER A 48 0.23 10.39 -15.58
C SER A 48 1.63 10.14 -16.15
N ARG A 49 2.67 10.68 -15.52
CA ARG A 49 4.07 10.53 -15.93
C ARG A 49 4.65 9.11 -15.73
N PHE A 50 3.98 8.26 -14.94
CA PHE A 50 4.42 6.89 -14.65
C PHE A 50 3.52 5.82 -15.30
N ARG A 51 2.52 6.21 -16.12
CA ARG A 51 1.58 5.24 -16.73
C ARG A 51 2.22 4.29 -17.75
N SER A 52 3.41 4.63 -18.25
CA SER A 52 4.22 3.74 -19.08
C SER A 52 4.80 2.57 -18.29
N ASP A 53 4.96 2.73 -16.98
CA ASP A 53 5.47 1.67 -16.12
C ASP A 53 4.42 0.56 -15.95
N PHE A 54 4.89 -0.68 -15.98
CA PHE A 54 4.02 -1.85 -15.96
C PHE A 54 3.73 -2.29 -14.53
N LEU A 55 2.87 -1.54 -13.83
CA LEU A 55 2.32 -1.97 -12.55
C LEU A 55 1.11 -2.89 -12.76
N TYR A 56 1.16 -4.06 -12.16
CA TYR A 56 0.07 -5.02 -12.10
C TYR A 56 -0.49 -5.04 -10.68
N ILE A 57 -1.80 -4.83 -10.51
CA ILE A 57 -2.47 -4.85 -9.20
C ILE A 57 -3.47 -6.01 -9.16
N SER A 58 -3.56 -6.71 -8.03
CA SER A 58 -4.57 -7.75 -7.81
C SER A 58 -5.98 -7.18 -7.94
N GLN A 59 -6.93 -8.01 -8.38
CA GLN A 59 -8.35 -7.63 -8.29
C GLN A 59 -8.69 -7.13 -6.88
N TRP A 60 -9.32 -5.96 -6.85
CA TRP A 60 -9.59 -5.19 -5.66
C TRP A 60 -11.02 -5.43 -5.17
N PRO A 61 -11.28 -5.41 -3.84
CA PRO A 61 -10.30 -5.41 -2.75
C PRO A 61 -9.76 -6.82 -2.50
N GLY A 62 -8.46 -6.93 -2.23
CA GLY A 62 -7.81 -8.22 -1.98
C GLY A 62 -8.05 -8.75 -0.57
N CYS A 63 -8.05 -7.90 0.45
CA CYS A 63 -8.53 -8.23 1.79
C CYS A 63 -9.20 -6.98 2.43
N VAL A 64 -10.24 -7.19 3.24
CA VAL A 64 -11.01 -6.10 3.87
C VAL A 64 -10.86 -6.18 5.38
N HIS A 65 -10.55 -5.04 5.98
CA HIS A 65 -10.23 -4.93 7.38
C HIS A 65 -10.98 -3.76 8.00
N ALA A 66 -11.99 -4.08 8.80
CA ALA A 66 -12.80 -3.08 9.49
C ALA A 66 -12.27 -2.86 10.91
N GLU A 67 -11.90 -1.62 11.21
CA GLU A 67 -11.70 -1.12 12.56
C GLU A 67 -12.88 -0.22 12.96
N THR A 68 -12.99 0.11 14.25
CA THR A 68 -14.12 0.85 14.82
C THR A 68 -14.48 2.14 14.07
N ARG A 69 -13.50 2.78 13.39
CA ARG A 69 -13.70 4.05 12.66
C ARG A 69 -13.28 4.04 11.20
N ARG A 70 -12.67 2.96 10.69
CA ARG A 70 -12.05 2.95 9.35
C ARG A 70 -12.14 1.56 8.73
N LYS A 71 -12.40 1.50 7.43
CA LYS A 71 -12.38 0.26 6.67
C LYS A 71 -11.23 0.29 5.67
N TYR A 72 -10.27 -0.60 5.87
CA TYR A 72 -9.08 -0.74 5.06
C TYR A 72 -9.32 -1.79 3.98
N LEU A 73 -9.14 -1.36 2.73
CA LEU A 73 -9.29 -2.18 1.53
C LEU A 73 -7.89 -2.39 0.95
N LEU A 74 -7.29 -3.53 1.27
CA LEU A 74 -5.91 -3.84 0.91
C LEU A 74 -5.82 -4.40 -0.51
N PHE A 75 -4.70 -4.09 -1.17
CA PHE A 75 -4.34 -4.66 -2.45
C PHE A 75 -2.85 -5.02 -2.50
N ARG A 76 -2.52 -5.94 -3.40
CA ARG A 76 -1.14 -6.29 -3.73
C ARG A 76 -0.85 -5.94 -5.18
N GLY A 77 0.41 -5.65 -5.49
CA GLY A 77 0.84 -5.42 -6.85
C GLY A 77 2.28 -5.83 -7.09
N VAL A 78 2.67 -5.81 -8.36
CA VAL A 78 4.04 -6.07 -8.79
C VAL A 78 4.33 -5.22 -10.03
N PHE A 79 5.48 -4.54 -10.02
CA PHE A 79 6.01 -3.91 -11.21
C PHE A 79 6.74 -4.94 -12.07
N LYS A 80 6.44 -4.96 -13.36
CA LYS A 80 7.31 -5.60 -14.35
C LYS A 80 8.47 -4.67 -14.67
N ASP A 81 9.68 -5.24 -14.75
CA ASP A 81 10.92 -4.53 -15.08
C ASP A 81 11.20 -3.31 -14.16
N PHE A 82 10.88 -3.45 -12.86
CA PHE A 82 10.86 -2.33 -11.91
C PHE A 82 12.14 -1.48 -11.92
N LYS A 83 13.33 -2.11 -11.95
CA LYS A 83 14.61 -1.38 -11.94
C LYS A 83 14.83 -0.47 -13.16
N GLN A 84 14.09 -0.70 -14.24
CA GLN A 84 14.12 0.13 -15.46
C GLN A 84 12.99 1.15 -15.51
N SER A 85 12.06 1.12 -14.54
CA SER A 85 10.88 1.97 -14.51
C SER A 85 11.19 3.42 -14.10
N PHE A 86 10.34 4.35 -14.51
CA PHE A 86 10.41 5.74 -14.05
C PHE A 86 10.03 5.86 -12.57
N VAL A 87 9.15 4.98 -12.07
CA VAL A 87 8.87 4.89 -10.63
C VAL A 87 10.14 4.58 -9.84
N TRP A 88 10.98 3.63 -10.30
CA TRP A 88 12.23 3.31 -9.61
C TRP A 88 13.16 4.52 -9.52
N GLN A 89 13.36 5.23 -10.63
CA GLN A 89 14.14 6.48 -10.65
C GLN A 89 13.59 7.50 -9.63
N ALA A 90 12.27 7.71 -9.64
CA ALA A 90 11.62 8.67 -8.75
C ALA A 90 11.77 8.31 -7.26
N VAL A 91 11.63 7.04 -6.88
CA VAL A 91 11.77 6.61 -5.47
C VAL A 91 13.21 6.62 -5.00
N THR A 92 14.18 6.33 -5.87
CA THR A 92 15.61 6.39 -5.52
C THR A 92 16.11 7.83 -5.36
N ASP A 93 15.59 8.75 -6.18
CA ASP A 93 15.94 10.17 -6.10
C ASP A 93 15.29 10.84 -4.89
N ALA A 94 14.07 10.41 -4.53
CA ALA A 94 13.33 10.94 -3.39
C ALA A 94 13.80 10.31 -2.07
N LYS A 95 14.90 10.80 -1.49
CA LYS A 95 15.44 10.34 -0.19
C LYS A 95 14.39 10.24 0.93
N LYS A 96 13.40 11.14 0.95
CA LYS A 96 12.30 11.18 1.94
C LYS A 96 11.25 10.07 1.76
N SER A 97 11.26 9.36 0.63
CA SER A 97 10.28 8.29 0.35
C SER A 97 10.68 6.95 0.94
N ARG A 98 11.94 6.73 1.32
CA ARG A 98 12.39 5.49 1.96
C ARG A 98 11.77 5.35 3.36
N ILE A 99 11.25 4.16 3.66
CA ILE A 99 10.69 3.82 4.98
C ILE A 99 11.44 2.64 5.60
N GLU A 100 11.48 2.59 6.93
CA GLU A 100 12.11 1.50 7.70
C GLU A 100 11.17 0.31 7.85
N ALA A 101 10.69 -0.23 6.73
CA ALA A 101 9.80 -1.38 6.74
C ALA A 101 10.23 -2.44 5.71
N LYS A 102 10.01 -3.71 6.03
CA LYS A 102 10.34 -4.84 5.14
C LYS A 102 9.22 -5.09 4.14
N CYS A 103 9.55 -5.66 2.99
CA CYS A 103 8.54 -6.06 2.02
C CYS A 103 7.56 -7.09 2.62
N ALA A 104 6.28 -6.98 2.26
CA ALA A 104 5.25 -7.92 2.69
C ALA A 104 5.33 -9.32 2.05
N PHE A 105 6.08 -9.41 0.93
CA PHE A 105 6.02 -10.53 0.00
C PHE A 105 7.39 -11.17 -0.28
N CYS A 106 8.50 -10.55 0.12
CA CYS A 106 9.86 -11.05 -0.08
C CYS A 106 10.80 -10.53 1.02
N ASP A 107 12.06 -10.98 1.01
CA ASP A 107 13.05 -10.64 2.05
C ASP A 107 13.73 -9.27 1.88
N SER A 108 13.24 -8.45 0.95
CA SER A 108 13.73 -7.08 0.72
C SER A 108 13.64 -6.23 1.98
N LYS A 109 14.77 -5.64 2.37
CA LYS A 109 14.87 -4.78 3.55
C LYS A 109 14.51 -3.33 3.26
N GLU A 110 14.56 -2.92 2.01
CA GLU A 110 14.28 -1.55 1.59
C GLU A 110 12.88 -1.44 0.98
N THR A 111 12.12 -0.44 1.44
CA THR A 111 10.83 -0.08 0.88
C THR A 111 10.68 1.43 0.76
N TRP A 112 9.88 1.86 -0.21
CA TRP A 112 9.63 3.25 -0.52
C TRP A 112 8.12 3.53 -0.56
N ASP A 113 7.72 4.67 -0.03
CA ASP A 113 6.38 5.22 -0.09
C ASP A 113 6.14 5.92 -1.44
N LEU A 114 5.28 5.32 -2.26
CA LEU A 114 4.91 5.84 -3.58
C LEU A 114 4.17 7.17 -3.49
N HIS A 115 3.47 7.43 -2.39
CA HIS A 115 2.82 8.73 -2.17
C HIS A 115 3.88 9.82 -1.97
N SER A 116 4.85 9.58 -1.08
CA SER A 116 5.94 10.51 -0.77
C SER A 116 6.88 10.77 -1.96
N ALA A 117 7.00 9.82 -2.89
CA ALA A 117 7.71 9.99 -4.17
C ALA A 117 6.85 10.65 -5.28
N PHE A 118 5.61 11.05 -4.98
CA PHE A 118 4.65 11.59 -5.94
C PHE A 118 4.39 10.65 -7.14
N CYS A 119 4.42 9.33 -6.91
CA CYS A 119 4.19 8.29 -7.91
C CYS A 119 2.70 7.97 -8.13
N LEU A 120 1.86 8.31 -7.17
CA LEU A 120 0.42 8.07 -7.22
C LEU A 120 -0.32 9.19 -7.96
N ARG A 121 -1.43 8.84 -8.62
CA ARG A 121 -2.28 9.81 -9.33
C ARG A 121 -2.92 10.78 -8.35
N ARG A 122 -2.63 12.07 -8.51
CA ARG A 122 -3.35 13.17 -7.83
C ARG A 122 -4.86 13.06 -8.07
N GLY A 123 -5.65 13.11 -7.01
CA GLY A 123 -7.12 12.94 -7.07
C GLY A 123 -7.62 11.54 -6.72
N LEU A 124 -6.71 10.59 -6.48
CA LEU A 124 -6.93 9.50 -5.52
C LEU A 124 -6.86 9.99 -4.06
N ASP A 125 -6.57 11.27 -3.92
CA ASP A 125 -6.19 11.95 -2.71
C ASP A 125 -7.13 13.14 -2.54
N PHE A 126 -7.55 13.37 -1.29
CA PHE A 126 -8.22 14.56 -0.78
C PHE A 126 -9.75 14.61 -0.83
N HIS A 127 -10.35 14.12 0.26
CA HIS A 127 -11.42 14.86 0.94
C HIS A 127 -10.93 15.23 2.34
N GLN A 128 -10.48 16.48 2.52
CA GLN A 128 -9.96 17.07 3.77
C GLN A 128 -8.58 16.61 4.28
N GLY A 129 -7.56 16.54 3.42
CA GLY A 129 -6.16 16.62 3.88
C GLY A 129 -5.38 15.32 4.10
N GLU A 130 -5.97 14.13 3.96
CA GLU A 130 -5.25 12.85 4.05
C GLU A 130 -5.35 11.98 2.78
N PRO A 131 -4.31 11.19 2.44
CA PRO A 131 -4.33 10.30 1.29
C PRO A 131 -5.31 9.13 1.53
N VAL A 132 -6.27 8.96 0.62
CA VAL A 132 -7.22 7.83 0.67
C VAL A 132 -6.50 6.53 0.32
N VAL A 133 -5.35 6.62 -0.37
CA VAL A 133 -4.54 5.48 -0.80
C VAL A 133 -3.10 5.62 -0.32
N ARG A 134 -2.60 4.62 0.40
CA ARG A 134 -1.17 4.47 0.68
C ARG A 134 -0.65 3.25 -0.07
N ALA A 135 0.50 3.38 -0.71
CA ALA A 135 1.13 2.29 -1.44
C ALA A 135 2.65 2.33 -1.29
N PHE A 136 3.23 1.15 -1.10
CA PHE A 136 4.63 0.98 -0.76
C PHE A 136 5.23 -0.06 -1.70
N VAL A 137 6.42 0.24 -2.23
CA VAL A 137 7.14 -0.63 -3.16
C VAL A 137 8.46 -1.07 -2.54
N CYS A 138 8.85 -2.33 -2.72
CA CYS A 138 10.16 -2.82 -2.30
C CYS A 138 11.17 -2.82 -3.45
N GLU A 139 12.42 -3.17 -3.19
CA GLU A 139 13.51 -3.09 -4.19
C GLU A 139 13.29 -4.01 -5.40
N ASN A 140 12.52 -5.09 -5.19
CA ASN A 140 12.15 -6.09 -6.19
C ASN A 140 10.85 -5.73 -6.93
N GLY A 141 10.25 -4.58 -6.65
CA GLY A 141 9.04 -4.11 -7.34
C GLY A 141 7.73 -4.67 -6.79
N HIS A 142 7.73 -5.37 -5.66
CA HIS A 142 6.49 -5.78 -4.99
C HIS A 142 5.81 -4.58 -4.34
N VAL A 143 4.49 -4.45 -4.55
CA VAL A 143 3.68 -3.36 -4.02
C VAL A 143 2.69 -3.88 -2.99
N SER A 144 2.66 -3.25 -1.82
CA SER A 144 1.59 -3.38 -0.83
C SER A 144 0.88 -2.05 -0.70
N GLY A 145 -0.45 -2.04 -0.75
CA GLY A 145 -1.20 -0.80 -0.53
C GLY A 145 -2.53 -0.99 0.16
N ALA A 146 -3.06 0.10 0.68
CA ALA A 146 -4.29 0.19 1.43
C ALA A 146 -5.10 1.39 0.96
N TRP A 147 -6.39 1.18 0.73
CA TRP A 147 -7.37 2.26 0.63
C TRP A 147 -8.13 2.38 1.93
N ILE A 148 -8.43 3.61 2.36
CA ILE A 148 -9.18 3.86 3.59
C ILE A 148 -10.57 4.36 3.21
N GLU A 149 -11.59 3.52 3.41
CA GLU A 149 -12.99 3.93 3.32
C GLU A 149 -13.38 4.59 4.65
N LYS A 150 -13.69 5.90 4.61
CA LYS A 150 -14.27 6.61 5.77
C LYS A 150 -15.73 6.13 5.98
N PRO A 151 -16.21 6.04 7.23
CA PRO A 151 -17.62 5.78 7.50
C PRO A 151 -18.49 6.92 6.97
N MET A 152 -19.61 6.58 6.33
CA MET A 152 -20.56 7.50 5.69
C MET A 152 -21.40 8.37 6.66
N TYR A 153 -20.98 8.59 7.90
CA TYR A 153 -21.79 9.32 8.87
C TYR A 153 -20.99 10.38 9.64
N MET A 154 -21.32 11.65 9.38
CA MET A 154 -21.67 12.63 10.40
C MET A 154 -23.05 13.19 10.05
#